data_AF-T0FZJ3-F1
#
_entry.id   AF-T0FZJ3-F1
#
_cell.length_a   1.000
_cell.length_b   1.000
_cell.length_c   1.000
_cell.angle_alpha   90.00
_cell.angle_beta   90.00
_cell.angle_gamma   90.00
#
_symmetry.space_group_name_H-M   'P 1'
#
loop_
_entity.id
_entity.type
_entity.pdbx_description
1 polymer ?
#
loop_
_entity_poly.entity_id
_entity_poly.type
_entity_poly.pdbx_seq_one_letter_code
_entity_poly.pdbx_strand_id
1 'polypeptide(L)'
;MALRLTIPESPSETDRDAVIAPLRAYNIRQAGDPRIRPVAILLTDEGGDHVGGLWGKLVYDWLFVELLAVPEEYRGGTTAPP
;
A
#
# COMPACT_ATOMS: atom_id res chain seq x y z
N MET A 1 31.11 -10.56 16.63
CA MET A 1 30.74 -9.15 16.32
C MET A 1 29.51 -8.79 17.15
N ALA A 2 29.44 -7.57 17.67
CA ALA A 2 28.28 -7.10 18.45
C ALA A 2 27.43 -6.14 17.61
N LEU A 3 26.11 -6.25 17.70
CA LEU A 3 25.17 -5.34 17.06
C LEU A 3 24.84 -4.19 18.02
N ARG A 4 24.60 -2.99 17.47
CA ARG A 4 24.15 -1.82 18.22
C ARG A 4 22.74 -1.45 17.76
N LEU A 5 21.85 -1.20 18.71
CA LEU A 5 20.53 -0.62 18.43
C LEU A 5 20.65 0.89 18.32
N THR A 6 20.01 1.47 17.31
CA THR A 6 19.91 2.93 17.11
C THR A 6 18.47 3.23 16.72
N ILE A 7 17.89 4.26 17.33
CA ILE A 7 16.53 4.73 17.06
C ILE A 7 16.69 6.18 16.60
N PRO A 8 16.57 6.48 15.30
CA PRO A 8 16.69 7.84 14.81
C PRO A 8 15.46 8.67 15.23
N GLU A 9 15.68 9.91 15.64
CA GLU A 9 14.58 10.85 15.98
C GLU A 9 13.75 11.23 14.75
N SER A 10 14.34 11.15 13.56
CA SER A 10 13.68 11.41 12.28
C SER A 10 14.07 10.33 11.28
N PRO A 11 13.30 9.22 11.19
CA PRO A 11 13.55 8.15 10.23
C PRO A 11 13.56 8.67 8.79
N SER A 12 14.53 8.21 8.01
CA SER A 12 14.70 8.56 6.60
C SER A 12 14.37 7.40 5.66
N GLU A 13 14.28 7.69 4.36
CA GLU A 13 14.17 6.65 3.33
C GLU A 13 15.40 5.73 3.33
N THR A 14 16.59 6.28 3.60
CA THR A 14 17.83 5.49 3.73
C THR A 14 17.74 4.48 4.89
N ASP A 15 17.16 4.87 6.03
CA ASP A 15 16.96 3.95 7.16
C ASP A 15 16.00 2.81 6.79
N ARG A 16 14.92 3.16 6.07
CA ARG A 16 13.97 2.17 5.54
C ARG A 16 14.66 1.23 4.55
N ASP A 17 15.50 1.75 3.67
CA ASP A 17 16.20 0.98 2.65
C ASP A 17 17.21 0.01 3.25
N ALA A 18 17.93 0.42 4.30
CA ALA A 18 18.85 -0.44 5.04
C ALA A 18 18.16 -1.68 5.64
N VAL A 19 16.87 -1.56 6.00
CA VAL A 19 16.05 -2.67 6.51
C VAL A 19 15.44 -3.48 5.37
N ILE A 20 14.86 -2.83 4.36
CA ILE A 20 14.10 -3.52 3.30
C ILE A 20 15.02 -4.28 2.34
N ALA A 21 16.24 -3.82 2.09
CA ALA A 21 17.16 -4.44 1.12
C ALA A 21 17.53 -5.89 1.49
N PRO A 22 18.05 -6.20 2.70
CA PRO A 22 18.37 -7.58 3.07
C PRO A 22 17.12 -8.47 3.14
N LEU A 23 15.99 -7.93 3.62
CA LEU A 23 14.73 -8.66 3.67
C LEU A 23 14.21 -9.01 2.27
N ARG A 24 14.22 -8.06 1.34
CA ARG A 24 13.83 -8.28 -0.05
C ARG A 24 14.72 -9.32 -0.71
N ALA A 25 16.03 -9.24 -0.53
CA ALA A 25 16.97 -10.21 -1.07
C ALA A 25 16.71 -11.62 -0.52
N TYR A 26 16.43 -11.75 0.78
CA TYR A 26 16.02 -13.03 1.37
C TYR A 26 14.70 -13.55 0.77
N ASN A 27 13.67 -12.71 0.73
CA ASN A 27 12.35 -13.08 0.21
C ASN A 27 12.41 -13.52 -1.25
N ILE A 28 13.16 -12.82 -2.10
CA ILE A 28 13.34 -13.22 -3.51
C ILE A 28 13.98 -14.61 -3.61
N ARG A 29 14.97 -14.92 -2.77
CA ARG A 29 15.60 -16.25 -2.75
C ARG A 29 14.66 -17.35 -2.26
N GLN A 30 13.73 -17.06 -1.36
CA GLN A 30 12.84 -18.07 -0.75
C GLN A 30 11.51 -18.23 -1.49
N ALA A 31 10.94 -17.14 -1.99
CA ALA A 31 9.58 -17.07 -2.53
C ALA A 31 9.52 -16.59 -3.98
N GLY A 32 10.67 -16.25 -4.60
CA GLY A 32 10.75 -15.75 -5.96
C GLY A 32 10.41 -14.25 -6.08
N ASP A 33 10.29 -13.77 -7.31
CA ASP A 33 9.98 -12.37 -7.58
C ASP A 33 8.55 -12.02 -7.10
N PRO A 34 8.39 -11.06 -6.18
CA PRO A 34 7.07 -10.63 -5.71
C PRO A 34 6.22 -9.94 -6.78
N ARG A 35 6.80 -9.55 -7.93
CA ARG A 35 6.11 -8.85 -9.03
C ARG A 35 5.28 -7.66 -8.53
N ILE A 36 5.88 -6.86 -7.64
CA ILE A 36 5.20 -5.73 -6.99
C ILE A 36 4.80 -4.70 -8.05
N ARG A 37 3.52 -4.37 -8.11
CA ARG A 37 3.02 -3.31 -8.98
C ARG A 37 2.00 -2.44 -8.25
N PRO A 38 2.13 -1.10 -8.26
CA PRO A 38 1.10 -0.23 -7.71
C PRO A 38 -0.21 -0.40 -8.50
N VAL A 39 -1.34 -0.23 -7.82
CA VAL A 39 -2.66 -0.20 -8.43
C VAL A 39 -3.47 0.94 -7.82
N ALA A 40 -4.16 1.67 -8.70
CA ALA A 40 -5.12 2.69 -8.34
C ALA A 40 -6.44 2.40 -9.04
N ILE A 41 -7.55 2.47 -8.29
CA ILE A 41 -8.91 2.43 -8.83
C ILE A 41 -9.57 3.72 -8.38
N LEU A 42 -9.76 4.66 -9.31
CA LEU A 42 -10.18 6.02 -8.98
C LEU A 42 -11.69 6.18 -9.13
N LEU A 43 -12.31 6.86 -8.17
CA LEU A 43 -13.66 7.40 -8.33
C LEU A 43 -13.52 8.78 -8.97
N THR A 44 -14.15 8.96 -10.13
CA THR A 44 -14.15 10.21 -10.89
C THR A 44 -15.57 10.74 -10.94
N ASP A 45 -15.76 12.02 -10.61
CA ASP A 45 -17.06 12.66 -10.68
C ASP A 45 -17.44 13.09 -12.11
N GLU A 46 -18.59 13.74 -12.26
CA GLU A 46 -19.07 14.25 -13.56
C GLU A 46 -18.22 15.40 -14.12
N GLY A 47 -17.48 16.11 -13.26
CA GLY A 47 -16.53 17.16 -13.64
C GLY A 47 -15.21 16.61 -14.17
N GLY A 48 -14.93 15.32 -13.94
CA GLY A 48 -13.67 14.67 -14.31
C GLY A 48 -12.63 14.66 -13.18
N ASP A 49 -13.00 15.11 -11.97
CA ASP A 49 -12.08 15.17 -10.83
C ASP A 49 -12.03 13.84 -10.08
N HIS A 50 -10.84 13.45 -9.63
CA HIS A 50 -10.65 12.25 -8.81
C HIS A 50 -11.01 12.53 -7.35
N VAL A 51 -12.17 12.03 -6.93
CA VAL A 51 -12.78 12.35 -5.62
C VAL A 51 -12.59 11.24 -4.57
N GLY A 52 -12.02 10.10 -4.97
CA GLY A 52 -11.75 9.00 -4.05
C GLY A 52 -11.26 7.76 -4.80
N GLY A 53 -11.43 6.61 -4.16
CA GLY A 53 -11.05 5.31 -4.72
C GLY A 53 -10.10 4.53 -3.83
N LEU A 54 -9.36 3.64 -4.45
CA LEU A 54 -8.45 2.69 -3.84
C LEU A 54 -7.02 2.94 -4.32
N TRP A 55 -6.08 2.96 -3.38
CA TRP A 55 -4.64 2.87 -3.67
C TRP A 55 -4.07 1.63 -2.98
N GLY A 56 -3.21 0.91 -3.69
CA GLY A 56 -2.59 -0.29 -3.15
C GLY A 56 -1.53 -0.86 -4.09
N LYS A 57 -1.26 -2.15 -3.93
CA LYS A 57 -0.31 -2.87 -4.77
C LYS A 57 -0.70 -4.34 -4.95
N LEU A 58 -0.36 -4.87 -6.11
CA LEU A 58 -0.30 -6.30 -6.35
C LEU A 58 1.05 -6.83 -5.85
N VAL A 59 1.04 -7.92 -5.09
CA VAL A 59 2.23 -8.60 -4.58
C VAL A 59 1.95 -10.09 -4.48
N TYR A 60 2.79 -10.93 -5.11
CA TYR A 60 2.58 -12.38 -5.21
C TYR A 60 1.19 -12.79 -5.75
N ASP A 61 0.62 -12.01 -6.68
CA ASP A 61 -0.76 -12.15 -7.19
C ASP A 61 -1.88 -11.85 -6.18
N TRP A 62 -1.56 -11.28 -5.01
CA TRP A 62 -2.53 -10.76 -4.04
C TRP A 62 -2.66 -9.25 -4.17
N LEU A 63 -3.87 -8.73 -3.97
CA LEU A 63 -4.13 -7.30 -3.82
C LEU A 63 -3.95 -6.91 -2.35
N PHE A 64 -3.02 -6.00 -2.09
CA PHE A 64 -2.91 -5.29 -0.82
C PHE A 64 -3.49 -3.88 -0.95
N VAL A 65 -4.54 -3.60 -0.19
CA VAL A 65 -5.21 -2.29 -0.15
C VAL A 65 -4.57 -1.44 0.94
N GLU A 66 -3.99 -0.31 0.53
CA GLU A 66 -3.33 0.62 1.45
C GLU A 66 -4.27 1.77 1.86
N LEU A 67 -5.01 2.32 0.89
CA LEU A 67 -5.98 3.38 1.09
C LEU A 67 -7.29 3.02 0.38
N LEU A 68 -8.41 3.33 1.03
CA LEU A 68 -9.75 3.25 0.44
C LEU A 68 -10.57 4.43 0.95
N ALA A 69 -11.08 5.25 0.04
CA ALA A 69 -11.91 6.40 0.36
C ALA A 69 -13.10 6.46 -0.60
N VAL A 70 -14.27 6.73 -0.05
CA VAL A 70 -15.50 7.03 -0.79
C VAL A 70 -15.99 8.38 -0.28
N PRO A 71 -16.31 9.35 -1.16
CA PRO A 71 -16.94 10.60 -0.74
C PRO A 71 -18.23 10.32 0.05
N GLU A 72 -18.53 11.17 1.02
CA GLU A 72 -19.60 10.91 2.00
C GLU A 72 -20.96 10.71 1.33
N GLU A 73 -21.26 11.51 0.31
CA GLU A 73 -22.47 11.49 -0.50
C GLU A 73 -22.71 10.17 -1.27
N TYR A 74 -21.66 9.37 -1.48
CA TYR A 74 -21.73 8.06 -2.15
C TYR A 74 -21.60 6.88 -1.19
N ARG A 75 -21.49 7.14 0.12
CA ARG A 75 -21.52 6.06 1.12
C ARG A 75 -22.96 5.55 1.24
N GLY A 76 -23.11 4.26 1.47
CA GLY A 76 -24.41 3.60 1.46
C GLY A 76 -25.45 4.29 2.37
N GLY A 77 -26.68 4.42 1.86
CA GLY A 77 -27.87 4.80 2.62
C GLY A 77 -28.53 3.59 3.27
N THR A 78 -29.12 3.78 4.45
CA THR A 78 -29.82 2.76 5.23
C THR A 78 -31.10 2.31 4.52
N THR A 79 -30.97 1.49 3.48
CA THR A 79 -32.05 0.66 2.96
C THR A 79 -31.48 -0.72 2.67
N ALA A 80 -31.51 -1.59 3.67
CA ALA A 80 -31.45 -3.02 3.41
C ALA A 80 -32.61 -3.38 2.45
N PRO A 81 -32.39 -4.22 1.42
CA PRO A 81 -33.53 -4.82 0.71
C PRO A 81 -34.31 -5.72 1.70
N PRO A 82 -35.64 -5.85 1.52
CA PRO A 82 -36.46 -6.75 2.32
C PRO A 82 -36.03 -8.22 2.20
#